data_AF-A0A4S2LHZ8-F1
#
_entry.id   AF-A0A4S2LHZ8-F1
#
_cell.length_a   1.000
_cell.length_b   1.000
_cell.length_c   1.000
_cell.angle_alpha   90.00
_cell.angle_beta   90.00
_cell.angle_gamma   90.00
#
_symmetry.space_group_name_H-M   'P 1'
#
loop_
_entity.id
_entity.type
_entity.pdbx_description
1 polymer ?
#
loop_
_entity_poly.entity_id
_entity_poly.type
_entity_poly.pdbx_seq_one_letter_code
_entity_poly.pdbx_strand_id
1 'polypeptide(L)'
;MAASRMALEVYFKNLPYLKKTVIVKENELTPAFQALTRILRNDKVVNTFQAQVRYERPTRWRRRVMYERCKRIYDSEMARKIDFISRVNRVDPWPR
;
A
#
# COMPACT_ATOMS: atom_id res chain seq x y z
N MET A 1 23.67 32.80 22.51
CA MET A 1 22.99 31.49 22.41
C MET A 1 22.89 31.10 20.95
N ALA A 2 23.74 30.20 20.47
CA ALA A 2 23.67 29.71 19.09
C ALA A 2 22.45 28.78 18.98
N ALA A 3 21.40 29.22 18.27
CA ALA A 3 20.32 28.35 17.88
C ALA A 3 20.91 27.23 17.01
N SER A 4 20.80 25.98 17.48
CA SER A 4 21.17 24.81 16.71
C SER A 4 20.30 24.79 15.45
N ARG A 5 20.88 25.16 14.31
CA ARG A 5 20.29 24.95 12.98
C ARG A 5 20.33 23.44 12.68
N MET A 6 19.50 22.67 13.36
CA MET A 6 19.09 21.37 12.85
C MET A 6 18.43 21.64 11.50
N ALA A 7 18.85 20.90 10.46
CA ALA A 7 18.26 21.02 9.13
C ALA A 7 16.74 20.91 9.26
N LEU A 8 16.01 21.77 8.56
CA LEU A 8 14.55 21.87 8.59
C LEU A 8 13.91 20.48 8.41
N GLU A 9 14.49 19.63 7.56
CA GLU A 9 14.12 18.22 7.38
C GLU A 9 14.18 17.36 8.66
N VAL A 10 15.17 17.55 9.53
CA VAL A 10 15.31 16.83 10.80
C VAL A 10 14.25 17.28 11.79
N TYR A 11 13.91 18.58 11.79
CA TYR A 11 12.89 19.16 12.66
C TYR A 11 11.49 18.61 12.32
N PHE A 12 11.12 18.55 11.04
CA PHE A 12 9.84 17.98 10.60
C PHE A 12 9.75 16.45 10.75
N LYS A 13 10.88 15.75 10.90
CA LYS A 13 10.90 14.28 10.97
C LYS A 13 10.19 13.73 12.21
N ASN A 14 10.21 14.48 13.33
CA ASN A 14 9.81 14.03 14.67
C ASN A 14 8.66 14.84 15.28
N LEU A 15 7.98 15.68 14.51
CA LEU A 15 6.81 16.40 15.02
C LEU A 15 5.70 15.40 15.40
N PRO A 16 5.17 15.48 16.63
CA PRO A 16 4.08 14.62 17.05
C PRO A 16 2.86 14.90 16.16
N TYR A 17 2.11 13.85 15.84
CA TYR A 17 0.85 13.92 15.07
C TYR A 17 0.96 14.40 13.62
N LEU A 18 2.16 14.52 13.05
CA LEU A 18 2.33 14.89 11.63
C LEU A 18 2.13 13.71 10.67
N LYS A 19 2.56 12.51 11.04
CA LYS A 19 2.55 11.32 10.18
C LYS A 19 1.39 10.39 10.51
N LYS A 20 0.71 9.89 9.46
CA LYS A 20 -0.34 8.86 9.56
C LYS A 20 -1.47 9.23 10.54
N THR A 21 -1.78 10.52 10.64
CA THR A 21 -2.90 11.04 11.43
C THR A 21 -4.11 11.30 10.54
N VAL A 22 -5.30 11.13 11.11
CA VAL A 22 -6.59 11.34 10.42
C VAL A 22 -7.49 12.18 11.33
N ILE A 23 -8.09 13.22 10.77
CA ILE A 23 -9.06 14.07 11.46
C ILE A 23 -10.43 13.40 11.38
N VAL A 24 -11.11 13.32 12.52
CA VAL A 24 -12.47 12.78 12.61
C VAL A 24 -13.47 13.89 12.29
N LYS A 25 -14.39 13.64 11.35
CA LYS A 25 -15.48 14.55 11.01
C LYS A 25 -16.74 14.15 11.78
N GLU A 26 -17.47 15.14 12.30
CA GLU A 26 -18.85 14.95 12.86
C GLU A 26 -18.96 13.84 13.91
N ASN A 27 -17.87 13.56 14.64
CA ASN A 27 -17.76 12.51 15.65
C ASN A 27 -17.99 11.07 15.11
N GLU A 28 -17.84 10.84 13.81
CA GLU A 28 -17.93 9.51 13.21
C GLU A 28 -16.56 8.80 13.19
N LEU A 29 -16.32 7.91 14.16
CA LEU A 29 -15.04 7.22 14.30
C LEU A 29 -14.82 6.16 13.20
N THR A 30 -15.87 5.43 12.82
CA THR A 30 -15.80 4.32 11.85
C THR A 30 -15.15 4.73 10.52
N PRO A 31 -15.60 5.79 9.81
CA PRO A 31 -14.99 6.20 8.54
C PRO A 31 -13.54 6.68 8.72
N ALA A 32 -13.25 7.37 9.83
CA ALA A 32 -11.89 7.81 10.13
C ALA A 32 -10.92 6.62 10.34
N PHE A 33 -11.36 5.58 11.06
CA PHE A 33 -10.58 4.35 11.23
C PHE A 33 -10.40 3.57 9.93
N GLN A 34 -11.42 3.51 9.07
CA GLN A 34 -11.31 2.87 7.75
C GLN A 34 -10.31 3.63 6.86
N ALA A 35 -10.38 4.96 6.84
CA ALA A 35 -9.42 5.80 6.13
C ALA A 35 -7.99 5.58 6.63
N LEU A 36 -7.79 5.58 7.96
CA LEU A 36 -6.49 5.28 8.57
C LEU A 36 -5.99 3.89 8.17
N THR A 37 -6.84 2.87 8.24
CA THR A 37 -6.50 1.50 7.85
C THR A 37 -6.10 1.42 6.37
N ARG A 38 -6.78 2.15 5.50
CA ARG A 38 -6.44 2.24 4.07
C ARG A 38 -5.06 2.88 3.86
N ILE A 39 -4.77 3.98 4.56
CA ILE A 39 -3.45 4.64 4.52
C ILE A 39 -2.36 3.65 4.95
N LEU A 40 -2.56 2.95 6.07
CA LEU A 40 -1.60 1.97 6.59
C LEU A 40 -1.37 0.78 5.65
N ARG A 41 -2.41 0.34 4.94
CA ARG A 41 -2.33 -0.74 3.94
C ARG A 41 -1.58 -0.30 2.69
N ASN A 42 -1.88 0.89 2.16
CA ASN A 42 -1.20 1.46 0.99
C ASN A 42 0.31 1.64 1.24
N ASP A 43 0.66 2.15 2.42
CA ASP A 43 2.05 2.32 2.87
C ASP A 43 2.75 0.99 3.23
N LYS A 44 2.03 -0.13 3.16
CA LYS A 44 2.51 -1.48 3.53
C LYS A 44 2.97 -1.63 4.99
N VAL A 45 2.59 -0.73 5.89
CA VAL A 45 3.00 -0.76 7.32
C VAL A 45 2.58 -2.07 7.99
N VAL A 46 1.35 -2.50 7.72
CA VAL A 46 0.80 -3.73 8.31
C VAL A 46 1.63 -4.94 7.88
N ASN A 47 1.98 -5.02 6.58
CA ASN A 47 2.78 -6.13 6.05
C ASN A 47 4.20 -6.12 6.60
N THR A 48 4.83 -4.94 6.71
CA THR A 48 6.17 -4.81 7.29
C THR A 48 6.17 -5.21 8.75
N PHE A 49 5.17 -4.77 9.52
CA PHE A 49 5.03 -5.11 10.92
C PHE A 49 4.87 -6.63 11.09
N GLN A 50 3.95 -7.26 10.36
CA GLN A 50 3.73 -8.70 10.39
C GLN A 50 4.99 -9.50 10.02
N ALA A 51 5.77 -9.03 9.05
CA ALA A 51 7.05 -9.66 8.67
C ALA A 51 8.14 -9.50 9.74
N GLN A 52 8.07 -8.46 10.58
CA GLN A 52 9.02 -8.20 11.66
C GLN A 52 8.71 -8.93 12.97
N VAL A 53 7.47 -9.41 13.16
CA VAL A 53 7.07 -10.15 14.39
C VAL A 53 7.98 -11.35 14.66
N ARG A 54 8.50 -12.00 13.62
CA ARG A 54 9.47 -13.11 13.73
C ARG A 54 10.60 -12.91 12.75
N TYR A 55 11.79 -13.36 13.13
CA TYR A 55 12.95 -13.33 12.25
C TYR A 55 12.72 -14.21 11.01
N GLU A 56 12.77 -13.59 9.83
CA GLU A 56 12.74 -14.27 8.54
C GLU A 56 14.19 -14.52 8.07
N ARG A 57 14.55 -15.79 7.83
CA ARG A 57 15.88 -16.14 7.30
C ARG A 57 16.12 -15.47 5.93
N PRO A 58 17.36 -15.05 5.59
CA PRO A 58 17.62 -14.30 4.35
C PRO A 58 17.20 -15.04 3.07
N THR A 59 17.36 -16.36 3.03
CA THR A 59 16.95 -17.18 1.88
C THR A 59 15.43 -17.20 1.70
N ARG A 60 14.66 -17.23 2.80
CA ARG A 60 13.20 -17.18 2.78
C ARG A 60 12.70 -15.81 2.32
N TRP A 61 13.31 -14.75 2.86
CA TRP A 61 13.01 -13.37 2.46
C TRP A 61 13.24 -13.16 0.96
N ARG A 62 14.37 -13.61 0.41
CA ARG A 62 14.66 -13.50 -1.03
C ARG A 62 13.62 -14.22 -1.88
N ARG A 63 13.24 -15.45 -1.51
CA ARG A 63 12.21 -16.23 -2.22
C ARG A 63 10.86 -15.52 -2.18
N ARG A 64 10.46 -14.99 -1.02
CA ARG A 64 9.21 -14.24 -0.87
C ARG A 64 9.19 -12.99 -1.74
N VAL A 65 10.24 -12.17 -1.71
CA VAL A 65 10.34 -10.94 -2.52
C VAL A 65 10.28 -11.25 -4.02
N MET A 66 10.96 -12.31 -4.48
CA MET A 66 10.91 -12.72 -5.89
C MET A 66 9.51 -13.20 -6.28
N TYR A 67 8.86 -14.01 -5.45
CA TYR A 67 7.49 -14.44 -5.68
C TYR A 67 6.52 -13.24 -5.77
N GLU A 68 6.59 -12.30 -4.82
CA GLU A 68 5.74 -11.10 -4.81
C GLU A 68 5.95 -10.21 -6.04
N ARG A 69 7.18 -10.17 -6.60
CA ARG A 69 7.47 -9.43 -7.84
C ARG A 69 6.85 -10.11 -9.04
N CYS A 70 7.11 -11.41 -9.22
CA CYS A 70 6.57 -12.18 -10.34
C CYS A 70 5.04 -12.19 -10.33
N LYS A 71 4.44 -12.36 -9.14
CA LYS A 71 2.99 -12.30 -8.98
C LYS A 71 2.43 -10.94 -9.40
N ARG A 72 3.06 -9.83 -8.98
CA ARG A 72 2.61 -8.48 -9.37
C ARG A 72 2.67 -8.27 -10.89
N ILE A 73 3.73 -8.74 -11.55
CA ILE A 73 3.85 -8.65 -13.00
C ILE A 73 2.71 -9.44 -13.65
N TYR A 74 2.52 -10.70 -13.24
CA TYR A 74 1.45 -11.54 -13.75
C TYR A 74 0.06 -10.93 -13.56
N ASP A 75 -0.27 -10.49 -12.34
CA ASP A 75 -1.56 -9.89 -12.01
C ASP A 75 -1.80 -8.63 -12.86
N SER A 76 -0.76 -7.80 -13.07
CA SER A 76 -0.88 -6.60 -13.89
C SER A 76 -1.07 -6.89 -15.38
N GLU A 77 -0.38 -7.89 -15.93
CA GLU A 77 -0.51 -8.30 -17.33
C GLU A 77 -1.83 -9.02 -17.57
N MET A 78 -2.27 -9.85 -16.61
CA MET A 78 -3.55 -10.53 -16.69
C MET A 78 -4.71 -9.54 -16.64
N ALA A 79 -4.65 -8.53 -15.76
CA ALA A 79 -5.65 -7.45 -15.74
C ALA A 79 -5.71 -6.72 -17.09
N ARG A 80 -4.56 -6.36 -17.68
CA ARG A 80 -4.49 -5.75 -19.03
C ARG A 80 -5.13 -6.63 -20.10
N LYS A 81 -4.88 -7.95 -20.05
CA LYS A 81 -5.48 -8.91 -20.99
C LYS A 81 -6.99 -9.01 -20.81
N ILE A 82 -7.47 -9.05 -19.57
CA ILE A 82 -8.90 -9.08 -19.26
C ILE A 82 -9.57 -7.81 -19.79
N ASP A 83 -9.01 -6.63 -19.52
CA ASP A 83 -9.55 -5.35 -20.01
C ASP A 83 -9.58 -5.29 -21.54
N PHE A 84 -8.59 -5.89 -22.21
CA PHE A 84 -8.57 -6.00 -23.66
C PHE A 84 -9.67 -6.91 -24.20
N ILE A 85 -9.82 -8.12 -23.64
CA ILE A 85 -10.83 -9.11 -24.07
C ILE A 85 -12.24 -8.65 -23.70
N SER A 86 -12.41 -7.98 -22.57
CA SER A 86 -13.71 -7.47 -22.10
C SER A 86 -14.37 -6.56 -23.14
N ARG A 87 -13.58 -5.83 -23.95
CA ARG A 87 -14.09 -5.00 -25.06
C ARG A 87 -14.84 -5.80 -26.13
N VAL A 88 -14.46 -7.05 -26.34
CA VAL A 88 -15.08 -7.94 -27.33
C VAL A 88 -16.12 -8.87 -26.72
N ASN A 89 -16.39 -8.79 -25.42
CA ASN A 89 -17.40 -9.57 -24.72
C ASN A 89 -18.81 -9.03 -25.01
N ARG A 90 -19.25 -9.19 -26.25
CA ARG A 90 -20.58 -8.81 -26.76
C ARG A 90 -21.30 -10.06 -27.26
N VAL A 91 -22.63 -9.98 -27.38
CA VAL A 91 -23.44 -11.02 -28.03
C VAL A 91 -22.90 -11.25 -29.43
N ASP A 92 -22.85 -12.53 -29.85
CA ASP A 92 -22.38 -12.90 -31.19
C ASP A 92 -23.15 -12.09 -32.24
N PRO A 93 -22.47 -11.30 -33.08
CA PRO A 93 -23.13 -10.56 -34.15
C PRO A 93 -23.78 -11.47 -35.21
N TRP A 94 -23.45 -12.76 -35.26
CA TRP A 94 -24.00 -13.71 -36.23
C TRP A 94 -24.70 -14.90 -35.57
N PRO A 95 -25.82 -14.68 -34.85
CA PRO A 95 -26.58 -15.78 -34.28
C PRO A 95 -27.18 -16.64 -35.41
N ARG A 96 -26.96 -17.95 -35.33
CA ARG A 96 -27.58 -18.95 -36.22
C ARG A 96 -28.95 -19.35 -35.69
#